data_AF-A0A433URU6-F1
#
_entry.id   AF-A0A433URU6-F1
#
_cell.length_a   1.000
_cell.length_b   1.000
_cell.length_c   1.000
_cell.angle_alpha   90.00
_cell.angle_beta   90.00
_cell.angle_gamma   90.00
#
_symmetry.space_group_name_H-M   'P 1'
#
loop_
_entity.id
_entity.type
_entity.pdbx_description
1 polymer ?
#
loop_
_entity_poly.entity_id
_entity_poly.type
_entity_poly.pdbx_seq_one_letter_code
_entity_poly.pdbx_strand_id
1 'polypeptide(L)'
;MNNDFAYEYVHYQSVGNLEKCKEIIKDTNQKLKQLYSIQNIKGYELLLIKDDIDVEEKLIEPKFEEVTEGKFPFVYSAVQPVKDIYFYFNSLM
;
A
#
# COMPACT_ATOMS: atom_id res chain seq x y z
N MET A 1 4.40 -23.35 10.32
CA MET A 1 4.28 -21.89 10.54
C MET A 1 3.92 -21.29 9.20
N ASN A 2 2.66 -20.93 8.97
CA ASN A 2 2.33 -20.09 7.83
C ASN A 2 2.74 -18.68 8.26
N ASN A 3 3.87 -18.20 7.75
CA ASN A 3 4.22 -16.80 7.93
C ASN A 3 3.26 -15.99 7.05
N ASP A 4 2.15 -15.56 7.63
CA ASP A 4 1.17 -14.67 7.00
C ASP A 4 1.76 -13.24 6.93
N PHE A 5 2.82 -13.05 6.15
CA PHE A 5 3.36 -11.71 5.90
C PHE A 5 2.39 -10.88 5.06
N ALA A 6 2.32 -9.58 5.34
CA ALA A 6 1.61 -8.65 4.47
C ALA A 6 2.42 -8.46 3.19
N TYR A 7 1.71 -8.35 2.06
CA TYR A 7 2.30 -7.88 0.82
C TYR A 7 2.34 -6.36 0.83
N GLU A 8 3.50 -5.80 0.53
CA GLU A 8 3.77 -4.37 0.56
C GLU A 8 3.83 -3.82 -0.87
N TYR A 9 3.21 -2.66 -1.09
CA TYR A 9 3.06 -2.06 -2.40
C TYR A 9 3.22 -0.54 -2.34
N VAL A 10 3.77 0.03 -3.41
CA VAL A 10 3.89 1.48 -3.61
C VAL A 10 3.17 1.84 -4.90
N HIS A 11 2.29 2.84 -4.85
CA HIS A 11 1.54 3.24 -6.04
C HIS A 11 2.35 4.19 -6.92
N TYR A 12 2.93 3.64 -7.99
CA TYR A 12 3.89 4.34 -8.87
C TYR A 12 3.37 5.67 -9.42
N GLN A 13 2.12 5.71 -9.91
CA GLN A 13 1.58 6.94 -10.53
C GLN A 13 1.25 8.05 -9.52
N SER A 14 1.33 7.77 -8.21
CA SER A 14 1.06 8.76 -7.16
C SER A 14 2.31 9.51 -6.71
N VAL A 15 3.49 8.96 -7.02
CA VAL A 15 4.79 9.44 -6.54
C VAL A 15 5.00 10.91 -6.94
N GLY A 16 5.31 11.75 -5.96
CA GLY A 16 5.54 13.18 -6.13
C GLY A 16 4.26 14.03 -6.29
N ASN A 17 3.07 13.43 -6.19
CA ASN A 17 1.81 14.12 -6.43
C ASN A 17 0.80 13.92 -5.29
N LEU A 18 0.70 14.93 -4.42
CA LEU A 18 -0.16 14.88 -3.24
C LEU A 18 -1.65 14.72 -3.56
N GLU A 19 -2.16 15.44 -4.57
CA GLU A 19 -3.57 15.35 -4.95
C GLU A 19 -3.89 13.98 -5.52
N LYS A 20 -2.97 13.42 -6.34
CA LYS A 20 -3.11 12.05 -6.83
C LYS A 20 -3.05 11.03 -5.72
N CYS A 21 -2.15 11.20 -4.73
CA CYS A 21 -2.11 10.33 -3.57
C CYS A 21 -3.44 10.31 -2.81
N LYS A 22 -4.08 11.47 -2.59
CA LYS A 22 -5.38 11.57 -1.91
C LYS A 22 -6.49 10.87 -2.70
N GLU A 23 -6.52 11.03 -4.02
CA GLU A 23 -7.45 10.34 -4.93
C GLU A 23 -7.29 8.82 -4.82
N ILE A 24 -6.06 8.33 -4.98
CA ILE A 24 -5.74 6.90 -4.92
C ILE A 24 -6.07 6.30 -3.56
N ILE A 25 -5.80 7.02 -2.46
CA ILE A 25 -6.15 6.54 -1.12
C ILE A 25 -7.66 6.36 -0.99
N LYS A 26 -8.45 7.32 -1.47
CA LYS A 26 -9.91 7.23 -1.40
C LYS A 26 -10.43 6.03 -2.18
N ASP A 27 -9.99 5.85 -3.42
CA ASP A 27 -10.45 4.80 -4.31
C ASP A 27 -10.01 3.42 -3.85
N THR A 28 -8.74 3.29 -3.45
CA THR A 28 -8.15 2.02 -3.00
C THR A 28 -8.75 1.58 -1.67
N ASN A 29 -8.98 2.51 -0.74
CA ASN A 29 -9.60 2.17 0.54
C ASN A 29 -11.03 1.63 0.35
N GLN A 30 -11.82 2.15 -0.59
CA GLN A 30 -13.13 1.58 -0.90
C GLN A 30 -13.03 0.12 -1.37
N LYS A 31 -12.06 -0.19 -2.23
CA LYS A 31 -11.85 -1.56 -2.75
C LYS A 31 -11.31 -2.50 -1.67
N LEU A 32 -10.35 -2.07 -0.86
CA LEU A 32 -9.80 -2.86 0.24
C LEU A 32 -10.86 -3.16 1.32
N LYS A 33 -11.73 -2.19 1.63
CA LYS A 33 -12.89 -2.43 2.53
C LYS A 33 -13.80 -3.53 2.01
N GLN A 34 -14.09 -3.56 0.71
CA GLN A 34 -14.91 -4.61 0.11
C GLN A 34 -14.22 -5.97 0.18
N LEU A 35 -12.92 -6.03 -0.10
CA LEU A 35 -12.14 -7.27 0.00
C LEU A 35 -12.07 -7.78 1.44
N TYR A 36 -11.94 -6.89 2.41
CA TYR A 36 -11.96 -7.23 3.82
C TYR A 36 -13.34 -7.74 4.26
N SER A 37 -14.43 -7.08 3.85
CA SER A 37 -15.79 -7.46 4.26
C SER A 37 -16.22 -8.84 3.74
N ILE A 38 -15.74 -9.24 2.57
CA ILE A 38 -15.99 -10.58 2.00
C ILE A 38 -14.95 -11.62 2.45
N GLN A 39 -14.08 -11.27 3.41
CA GLN A 39 -13.05 -12.16 3.98
C GLN A 39 -12.04 -12.68 2.94
N ASN A 40 -11.70 -11.88 1.92
CA ASN A 40 -10.62 -12.20 0.99
C ASN A 40 -9.24 -11.80 1.54
N ILE A 41 -9.21 -10.82 2.46
CA ILE A 41 -8.01 -10.37 3.17
C ILE A 41 -8.27 -10.38 4.68
N LYS A 42 -7.23 -10.69 5.46
CA LYS A 42 -7.22 -10.69 6.93
C LYS A 42 -7.06 -9.29 7.51
N GLY A 43 -6.43 -8.40 6.75
CA GLY A 43 -6.18 -7.02 7.15
C GLY A 43 -5.52 -6.24 6.03
N TYR A 44 -5.57 -4.92 6.14
CA TYR A 44 -4.83 -4.04 5.26
C TYR A 44 -4.52 -2.71 5.95
N GLU A 45 -3.49 -2.05 5.47
CA GLU A 45 -3.15 -0.68 5.79
C GLU A 45 -2.89 0.09 4.49
N LEU A 46 -3.27 1.36 4.49
CA LEU A 46 -3.08 2.27 3.37
C LEU A 46 -2.65 3.62 3.92
N LEU A 47 -1.43 4.03 3.56
CA LEU A 47 -0.74 5.18 4.14
C LEU A 47 -0.38 6.19 3.06
N LEU A 48 -0.49 7.47 3.43
CA LEU A 48 0.15 8.56 2.71
C LEU A 48 1.50 8.81 3.36
N ILE A 49 2.59 8.62 2.62
CA ILE A 49 3.94 8.91 3.09
C ILE A 49 4.38 10.23 2.47
N LYS A 50 4.63 11.23 3.32
CA LYS A 50 4.91 12.61 2.88
C LYS A 50 6.39 12.97 2.89
N ASP A 51 7.18 12.30 3.71
CA ASP A 51 8.59 12.57 3.90
C ASP A 51 9.29 11.38 4.60
N ASP A 52 10.58 11.53 4.86
CA ASP A 52 11.40 10.52 5.52
C ASP A 52 11.00 10.27 6.98
N ILE A 53 10.37 11.25 7.65
CA ILE A 53 9.88 11.08 9.03
C ILE A 53 8.74 10.07 9.03
N ASP A 54 7.81 10.19 8.08
CA ASP A 54 6.74 9.20 7.91
C ASP A 54 7.31 7.79 7.64
N VAL A 55 8.41 7.66 6.86
CA VAL A 55 9.05 6.36 6.59
C VAL A 55 9.59 5.72 7.88
N GLU A 56 10.31 6.50 8.69
CA GLU A 56 10.90 6.04 9.94
C GLU A 56 9.82 5.67 10.97
N GLU A 57 8.83 6.54 11.17
CA GLU A 57 7.75 6.30 12.14
C GLU A 57 6.87 5.10 11.77
N LYS A 58 6.71 4.82 10.48
CA LYS A 58 5.91 3.70 9.97
C LYS A 58 6.72 2.43 9.74
N LEU A 59 8.02 2.45 10.00
CA LEU A 59 8.92 1.31 9.85
C LEU A 59 8.88 0.72 8.43
N ILE A 60 8.76 1.57 7.41
CA ILE A 60 8.70 1.12 6.01
C ILE A 60 10.10 0.74 5.55
N GLU A 61 10.25 -0.49 5.05
CA GLU A 61 11.53 -0.94 4.51
C GLU A 61 11.96 -0.10 3.29
N PRO A 62 13.26 0.20 3.11
CA PRO A 62 13.75 1.10 2.06
C PRO A 62 13.54 0.61 0.61
N LYS A 63 12.93 -0.56 0.40
CA LYS A 63 12.57 -1.09 -0.93
C LYS A 63 11.66 -0.16 -1.74
N PHE A 64 10.93 0.75 -1.09
CA PHE A 64 10.11 1.74 -1.79
C PHE A 64 10.93 2.64 -2.72
N GLU A 65 12.22 2.87 -2.43
CA GLU A 65 13.09 3.73 -3.23
C GLU A 65 13.27 3.24 -4.67
N GLU A 66 13.19 1.92 -4.91
CA GLU A 66 13.24 1.33 -6.26
C GLU A 66 12.07 1.78 -7.14
N VAL A 67 10.95 2.18 -6.52
CA VAL A 67 9.72 2.64 -7.18
C VAL A 67 9.61 4.16 -7.16
N THR A 68 9.96 4.79 -6.03
CA THR A 68 9.76 6.23 -5.85
C THR A 68 10.92 7.07 -6.37
N GLU A 69 12.11 6.47 -6.56
CA GLU A 69 13.36 7.18 -6.83
C GLU A 69 13.65 8.28 -5.78
N GLY A 70 13.24 8.04 -4.52
CA GLY A 70 13.38 8.99 -3.41
C GLY A 70 12.40 10.17 -3.44
N LYS A 71 11.38 10.14 -4.30
CA LYS A 71 10.39 11.22 -4.39
C LYS A 71 9.22 11.01 -3.43
N PHE A 72 8.78 12.11 -2.83
CA PHE A 72 7.60 12.20 -1.97
C PHE A 72 6.60 13.22 -2.50
N PRO A 73 5.30 13.14 -2.14
CA PRO A 73 4.68 12.05 -1.37
C PRO A 73 4.40 10.82 -2.23
N PHE A 74 4.10 9.69 -1.60
CA PHE A 74 3.60 8.49 -2.27
C PHE A 74 2.57 7.74 -1.43
N VAL A 75 1.82 6.83 -2.07
CA VAL A 75 0.90 5.93 -1.39
C VAL A 75 1.55 4.58 -1.17
N TYR A 76 1.55 4.14 0.08
CA TYR A 76 2.01 2.83 0.52
C TYR A 76 0.83 1.97 0.96
N SER A 77 0.81 0.69 0.63
CA SER A 77 -0.18 -0.26 1.14
C SER A 77 0.46 -1.55 1.59
N ALA A 78 0.02 -2.04 2.75
CA ALA A 78 0.30 -3.38 3.23
C ALA A 78 -1.01 -4.18 3.24
N VAL A 79 -1.04 -5.35 2.62
CA VAL A 79 -2.25 -6.19 2.54
C VAL A 79 -1.95 -7.62 2.95
N GLN A 80 -2.69 -8.13 3.93
CA GLN A 80 -2.56 -9.50 4.41
C GLN A 80 -3.68 -10.38 3.81
N PRO A 81 -3.39 -11.26 2.84
CA PRO A 81 -4.41 -12.09 2.21
C PRO A 81 -4.80 -13.30 3.08
N VAL A 82 -5.95 -13.92 2.80
CA VAL A 82 -6.40 -15.13 3.50
C VAL A 82 -5.76 -16.43 2.95
N LYS A 83 -5.30 -16.41 1.69
CA LYS A 83 -4.60 -17.50 0.97
C LYS A 83 -3.50 -16.90 0.08
N ASP A 84 -2.65 -17.71 -0.56
CA ASP A 84 -1.67 -17.28 -1.60
C ASP A 84 -2.34 -16.73 -2.87
N ILE A 85 -3.18 -15.71 -2.71
CA ILE A 85 -3.88 -15.03 -3.80
C ILE A 85 -2.98 -13.89 -4.24
N TYR A 86 -1.96 -14.23 -5.02
CA TYR A 86 -1.00 -13.30 -5.62
C TYR A 86 -1.65 -12.29 -6.60
N PHE A 87 -2.90 -12.48 -7.02
CA PHE A 87 -3.35 -11.98 -8.33
C PHE A 87 -4.23 -10.71 -8.34
N TYR A 88 -4.64 -10.14 -7.19
CA TYR A 88 -5.62 -9.02 -7.20
C TYR A 88 -5.07 -7.62 -6.88
N PHE A 89 -3.86 -7.49 -6.33
CA PHE A 89 -3.39 -6.21 -5.80
C PHE A 89 -2.53 -5.39 -6.75
N ASN A 90 -1.83 -6.03 -7.70
CA ASN A 90 -0.99 -5.32 -8.68
C ASN A 90 -1.78 -4.36 -9.60
N SER A 91 -3.10 -4.53 -9.72
CA SER A 91 -3.94 -3.59 -10.48
C SER A 91 -4.44 -2.40 -9.65
N LEU A 92 -4.19 -2.41 -8.33
CA LEU A 92 -4.65 -1.40 -7.38
C LEU A 92 -3.54 -0.43 -6.96
N MET A 93 -2.29 -0.87 -7.08
CA MET A 93 -1.07 -0.19 -6.65
C MET A 93 -0.14 -0.07 -7.85
#